data_AF-A0A960GAZ8-F1
#
_entry.id   AF-A0A960GAZ8-F1
#
_cell.length_a   1.000
_cell.length_b   1.000
_cell.length_c   1.000
_cell.angle_alpha   90.00
_cell.angle_beta   90.00
_cell.angle_gamma   90.00
#
_symmetry.space_group_name_H-M   'P 1'
#
loop_
_entity.id
_entity.type
_entity.pdbx_description
1 polymer ?
#
loop_
_entity_poly.entity_id
_entity_poly.type
_entity_poly.pdbx_seq_one_letter_code
_entity_poly.pdbx_strand_id
1 'polypeptide(L)'
;FRPDKNAARFALSAGRLAMAPVDEADFVAAVSELVDLDRDWVPSPDGEQSLYIRPFEIASETLIGVRAANEYTFCVIASPVGPYYPEPVTLWATPNFTRAATGGTGAAKCGGNYAASLLAAREAAEHGCQQVIWLDGAEHRWVEECGTMNILFVTAAGELVTPELTGTILDGVTRDSILTLAPDHGLRPVQRRVAIDEVFDGV
;
A
#
# COMPACT_ATOMS: atom_id res chain seq x y z
N PHE A 1 14.64 -4.60 2.38
CA PHE A 1 14.83 -3.29 1.71
C PHE A 1 14.10 -2.21 2.50
N ARG A 2 14.78 -1.11 2.88
CA ARG A 2 14.24 0.03 3.67
C ARG A 2 13.31 -0.37 4.84
N PRO A 3 13.75 -1.25 5.76
CA PRO A 3 12.92 -1.71 6.89
C PRO A 3 12.55 -0.57 7.85
N ASP A 4 13.43 0.43 7.98
CA ASP A 4 13.23 1.67 8.74
C ASP A 4 11.96 2.43 8.29
N LYS A 5 11.76 2.57 6.97
CA LYS A 5 10.54 3.21 6.44
C LYS A 5 9.27 2.40 6.71
N ASN A 6 9.39 1.07 6.82
CA ASN A 6 8.26 0.23 7.19
C ASN A 6 7.94 0.34 8.68
N ALA A 7 8.95 0.44 9.54
CA ALA A 7 8.80 0.68 10.97
C ALA A 7 8.11 2.04 11.25
N ALA A 8 8.60 3.11 10.64
CA ALA A 8 7.99 4.44 10.75
C ALA A 8 6.52 4.44 10.28
N ARG A 9 6.22 3.79 9.14
CA ARG A 9 4.84 3.66 8.66
C ARG A 9 3.95 2.80 9.56
N PHE A 10 4.53 1.80 10.23
CA PHE A 10 3.83 0.98 11.22
C PHE A 10 3.41 1.84 12.41
N ALA A 11 4.34 2.63 12.97
CA ALA A 11 4.07 3.55 14.07
C ALA A 11 3.00 4.61 13.71
N LEU A 12 3.07 5.19 12.50
CA LEU A 12 2.05 6.11 12.00
C LEU A 12 0.66 5.44 11.89
N SER A 13 0.62 4.19 11.44
CA SER A 13 -0.62 3.42 11.35
C SER A 13 -1.21 3.14 12.74
N ALA A 14 -0.37 2.75 13.70
CA ALA A 14 -0.78 2.55 15.10
C ALA A 14 -1.37 3.83 15.71
N GLY A 15 -0.71 4.98 15.49
CA GLY A 15 -1.22 6.28 15.93
C GLY A 15 -2.60 6.61 15.33
N ARG A 16 -2.81 6.38 14.03
CA ARG A 16 -4.11 6.63 13.38
C ARG A 16 -5.23 5.74 13.93
N LEU A 17 -4.89 4.53 14.37
CA LEU A 17 -5.81 3.51 14.87
C LEU A 17 -5.96 3.52 16.40
N ALA A 18 -5.32 4.47 17.09
CA ALA A 18 -5.26 4.52 18.56
C ALA A 18 -4.76 3.20 19.17
N MET A 19 -3.73 2.62 18.56
CA MET A 19 -3.03 1.43 19.04
C MET A 19 -1.77 1.81 19.82
N ALA A 20 -1.24 0.87 20.61
CA ALA A 20 0.05 1.07 21.26
C ALA A 20 1.15 1.21 20.19
N PRO A 21 2.10 2.15 20.33
CA PRO A 21 3.22 2.23 19.42
C PRO A 21 4.19 1.07 19.67
N VAL A 22 4.64 0.42 18.60
CA VAL A 22 5.83 -0.42 18.61
C VAL A 22 7.04 0.47 18.32
N ASP A 23 8.08 0.41 19.14
CA ASP A 23 9.31 1.16 18.91
C ASP A 23 9.93 0.77 17.57
N GLU A 24 10.42 1.74 16.80
CA GLU A 24 10.93 1.48 15.45
C GLU A 24 12.17 0.58 15.46
N ALA A 25 13.03 0.68 16.48
CA ALA A 25 14.19 -0.19 16.62
C ALA A 25 13.78 -1.62 16.99
N ASP A 26 12.82 -1.78 17.90
CA ASP A 26 12.28 -3.09 18.28
C ASP A 26 11.59 -3.78 17.09
N PHE A 27 10.86 -3.02 16.28
CA PHE A 27 10.26 -3.53 15.03
C PHE A 27 11.33 -4.09 14.09
N VAL A 28 12.39 -3.33 13.83
CA VAL A 28 13.47 -3.74 12.92
C VAL A 28 14.26 -4.92 13.50
N ALA A 29 14.48 -4.94 14.82
CA ALA A 29 15.12 -6.04 15.52
C ALA A 29 14.30 -7.33 15.39
N ALA A 30 12.99 -7.29 15.66
CA ALA A 30 12.10 -8.45 15.55
C ALA A 30 12.05 -9.02 14.11
N VAL A 31 12.02 -8.13 13.10
CA VAL A 31 12.10 -8.55 11.69
C VAL A 31 13.44 -9.21 11.39
N SER A 32 14.54 -8.63 11.86
CA SER A 32 15.89 -9.16 11.61
C SER A 32 16.09 -10.52 12.29
N GLU A 33 15.63 -10.66 13.53
CA GLU A 33 15.72 -11.90 14.30
C GLU A 33 14.94 -13.04 13.63
N LEU A 34 13.72 -12.79 13.13
CA LEU A 34 12.96 -13.79 12.37
C LEU A 34 13.70 -14.21 11.10
N VAL A 35 14.22 -13.24 10.32
CA VAL A 35 14.94 -13.53 9.08
C VAL A 35 16.23 -14.32 9.33
N ASP A 36 16.95 -14.01 10.41
CA ASP A 36 18.17 -14.73 10.78
C ASP A 36 17.86 -16.17 11.23
N LEU A 37 16.78 -16.37 11.99
CA LEU A 37 16.32 -17.69 12.43
C LEU A 37 15.86 -18.57 11.25
N ASP A 38 15.08 -17.99 10.34
CA ASP A 38 14.47 -18.69 9.20
C ASP A 38 15.22 -18.44 7.88
N ARG A 39 16.53 -18.17 7.95
CA ARG A 39 17.36 -17.80 6.79
C ARG A 39 17.29 -18.78 5.62
N ASP A 40 17.07 -20.06 5.91
CA ASP A 40 16.99 -21.14 4.90
C ASP A 40 15.71 -21.05 4.05
N TRP A 41 14.70 -20.31 4.52
CA TRP A 41 13.49 -20.01 3.76
C TRP A 41 13.66 -18.87 2.76
N VAL A 42 14.77 -18.11 2.84
CA VAL A 42 15.06 -17.06 1.87
C VAL A 42 15.39 -17.71 0.53
N PRO A 43 14.61 -17.47 -0.54
CA PRO A 43 14.89 -18.05 -1.84
C PRO A 43 16.29 -17.69 -2.33
N SER A 44 16.91 -18.61 -3.07
CA SER A 44 18.17 -18.31 -3.75
C SER A 44 17.99 -17.11 -4.70
N PRO A 45 19.03 -16.30 -4.92
CA PRO A 45 18.97 -15.10 -5.75
C PRO A 45 18.94 -15.45 -7.25
N ASP A 46 17.91 -16.18 -7.67
CA ASP A 46 17.65 -16.61 -9.03
C ASP A 46 16.26 -16.10 -9.44
N GLY A 47 16.22 -14.93 -10.08
CA GLY A 47 14.99 -14.26 -10.51
C GLY A 47 14.27 -13.45 -9.41
N GLU A 48 12.97 -13.22 -9.61
CA GLU A 48 12.12 -12.36 -8.77
C GLU A 48 11.49 -13.11 -7.59
N GLN A 49 12.33 -13.78 -6.80
CA GLN A 49 11.91 -14.52 -5.62
C GLN A 49 12.43 -13.83 -4.36
N SER A 50 11.62 -13.82 -3.30
CA SER A 50 12.01 -13.20 -2.04
C SER A 50 11.30 -13.83 -0.85
N LEU A 51 11.80 -13.54 0.36
CA LEU A 51 11.07 -13.81 1.60
C LEU A 51 10.26 -12.57 1.96
N TYR A 52 8.93 -12.66 1.84
CA TYR A 52 8.02 -11.60 2.22
C TYR A 52 7.82 -11.60 3.75
N ILE A 53 8.01 -10.44 4.38
CA ILE A 53 7.86 -10.25 5.82
C ILE A 53 6.57 -9.51 6.11
N ARG A 54 5.79 -10.02 7.07
CA ARG A 54 4.49 -9.47 7.50
C ARG A 54 4.49 -9.21 9.01
N PRO A 55 4.95 -8.02 9.43
CA PRO A 55 4.67 -7.50 10.75
C PRO A 55 3.19 -7.09 10.84
N PHE A 56 2.53 -7.40 11.96
CA PHE A 56 1.17 -6.98 12.24
C PHE A 56 0.94 -6.84 13.75
N GLU A 57 -0.06 -6.05 14.12
CA GLU A 57 -0.49 -5.87 15.49
C GLU A 57 -2.01 -5.97 15.57
N ILE A 58 -2.52 -6.59 16.64
CA ILE A 58 -3.94 -6.75 16.91
C ILE A 58 -4.26 -6.34 18.34
N ALA A 59 -5.43 -5.74 18.57
CA ALA A 59 -5.97 -5.57 19.92
C ALA A 59 -6.38 -6.95 20.47
N SER A 60 -5.74 -7.40 21.55
CA SER A 60 -5.97 -8.72 22.16
C SER A 60 -6.73 -8.66 23.49
N GLU A 61 -7.07 -7.45 23.96
CA GLU A 61 -7.82 -7.26 25.21
C GLU A 61 -9.21 -7.92 25.15
N THR A 62 -9.55 -8.65 26.21
CA THR A 62 -10.87 -9.29 26.35
C THR A 62 -11.91 -8.26 26.81
N LEU A 63 -12.45 -7.47 25.88
CA LEU A 63 -13.52 -6.51 26.14
C LEU A 63 -14.46 -6.35 24.92
N ILE A 64 -15.78 -6.27 25.16
CA ILE A 64 -16.79 -6.04 24.10
C ILE A 64 -17.02 -4.55 23.79
N GLY A 65 -16.81 -3.66 24.78
CA GLY A 65 -17.05 -2.23 24.64
C GLY A 65 -16.13 -1.54 23.63
N VAL A 66 -16.67 -0.57 22.89
CA VAL A 66 -15.93 0.17 21.85
C VAL A 66 -15.05 1.25 22.48
N ARG A 67 -13.76 0.95 22.62
CA ARG A 67 -12.69 1.89 22.98
C ARG A 67 -11.34 1.39 22.46
N ALA A 68 -10.30 2.23 22.53
CA ALA A 68 -8.93 1.76 22.35
C ALA A 68 -8.62 0.66 23.38
N ALA A 69 -7.91 -0.38 22.97
CA ALA A 69 -7.56 -1.49 23.83
C ALA A 69 -6.39 -1.12 24.77
N ASN A 70 -6.27 -1.82 25.88
CA ASN A 70 -5.13 -1.72 26.79
C ASN A 70 -4.10 -2.83 26.56
N GLU A 71 -4.43 -3.81 25.71
CA GLU A 71 -3.58 -4.95 25.40
C GLU A 71 -3.54 -5.18 23.90
N TYR A 72 -2.33 -5.31 23.37
CA TYR A 72 -2.05 -5.54 21.96
C TYR A 72 -1.03 -6.67 21.83
N THR A 73 -1.13 -7.42 20.74
CA THR A 73 -0.17 -8.44 20.35
C THR A 73 0.48 -8.04 19.03
N PHE A 74 1.79 -7.82 19.05
CA PHE A 74 2.63 -7.63 17.87
C PHE A 74 3.26 -8.96 17.45
N CYS A 75 3.18 -9.29 16.17
CA CYS A 75 3.73 -10.51 15.60
C CYS A 75 4.43 -10.21 14.27
N VAL A 76 5.41 -11.03 13.93
CA VAL A 76 6.05 -11.05 12.61
C VAL A 76 5.95 -12.46 12.05
N ILE A 77 5.46 -12.58 10.82
CA ILE A 77 5.49 -13.83 10.06
C ILE A 77 6.22 -13.62 8.73
N ALA A 78 6.72 -14.70 8.14
CA ALA A 78 7.41 -14.67 6.86
C ALA A 78 6.82 -15.71 5.90
N SER A 79 6.90 -15.45 4.60
CA SER A 79 6.49 -16.38 3.54
C SER A 79 7.36 -16.20 2.31
N PRO A 80 7.92 -17.27 1.71
CA PRO A 80 8.50 -17.19 0.38
C PRO A 80 7.45 -16.73 -0.63
N VAL A 81 7.85 -15.87 -1.57
CA VAL A 81 7.00 -15.36 -2.64
C VAL A 81 7.77 -15.30 -3.97
N GLY A 82 7.05 -15.52 -5.07
CA GLY A 82 7.53 -15.31 -6.43
C GLY A 82 6.90 -14.05 -7.07
N PRO A 83 6.99 -13.92 -8.41
CA PRO A 83 6.45 -12.78 -9.13
C PRO A 83 4.93 -12.67 -8.96
N TYR A 84 4.43 -11.44 -8.81
CA TYR A 84 3.02 -11.17 -8.49
C TYR A 84 2.11 -11.14 -9.72
N TYR A 85 2.55 -10.44 -10.78
CA TYR A 85 1.83 -10.35 -12.06
C TYR A 85 2.81 -10.68 -13.19
N PRO A 86 2.69 -11.84 -13.85
CA PRO A 86 3.56 -12.19 -14.97
C PRO A 86 3.24 -11.38 -16.24
N GLU A 87 2.05 -10.77 -16.31
CA GLU A 87 1.54 -10.03 -17.46
C GLU A 87 0.90 -8.70 -17.02
N PRO A 88 0.78 -7.71 -17.92
CA PRO A 88 0.04 -6.48 -17.65
C PRO A 88 -1.40 -6.74 -17.19
N VAL A 89 -1.91 -5.88 -16.31
CA VAL A 89 -3.26 -5.98 -15.75
C VAL A 89 -4.22 -4.96 -16.36
N THR A 90 -5.49 -5.36 -16.53
CA THR A 90 -6.60 -4.48 -16.87
C THR A 90 -7.26 -3.92 -15.61
N LEU A 91 -7.63 -2.64 -15.67
CA LEU A 91 -8.14 -1.87 -14.52
C LEU A 91 -9.60 -1.49 -14.73
N TRP A 92 -10.41 -1.67 -13.70
CA TRP A 92 -11.80 -1.22 -13.66
C TRP A 92 -11.94 0.04 -12.81
N ALA A 93 -12.47 1.11 -13.38
CA ALA A 93 -12.84 2.33 -12.66
C ALA A 93 -14.26 2.17 -12.13
N THR A 94 -14.40 1.81 -10.86
CA THR A 94 -15.72 1.61 -10.25
C THR A 94 -16.38 2.94 -9.89
N PRO A 95 -17.66 3.16 -10.25
CA PRO A 95 -18.44 4.31 -9.75
C PRO A 95 -19.12 4.02 -8.40
N ASN A 96 -19.09 2.76 -7.94
CA ASN A 96 -19.92 2.30 -6.83
C ASN A 96 -19.15 2.28 -5.49
N PHE A 97 -17.83 2.20 -5.54
CA PHE A 97 -17.00 1.99 -4.37
C PHE A 97 -15.88 3.01 -4.27
N THR A 98 -15.60 3.43 -3.03
CA THR A 98 -14.50 4.31 -2.70
C THR A 98 -13.56 3.58 -1.73
N ARG A 99 -12.25 3.67 -1.98
CA ARG A 99 -11.23 3.04 -1.13
C ARG A 99 -11.08 3.73 0.22
N ALA A 100 -11.03 5.06 0.20
CA ALA A 100 -10.87 5.91 1.38
C ALA A 100 -11.45 7.30 1.13
N ALA A 101 -11.77 8.01 2.21
CA ALA A 101 -12.22 9.40 2.17
C ALA A 101 -11.37 10.25 3.12
N THR A 102 -11.31 11.57 2.88
CA THR A 102 -10.55 12.51 3.71
C THR A 102 -10.97 12.40 5.18
N GLY A 103 -9.99 12.34 6.07
CA GLY A 103 -10.23 12.09 7.50
C GLY A 103 -10.42 10.62 7.87
N GLY A 104 -10.50 9.71 6.90
CA GLY A 104 -10.57 8.26 7.11
C GLY A 104 -9.22 7.63 7.46
N THR A 105 -9.09 6.34 7.17
CA THR A 105 -7.90 5.52 7.46
C THR A 105 -7.05 5.24 6.22
N GLY A 106 -7.27 5.96 5.11
CA GLY A 106 -6.64 5.70 3.82
C GLY A 106 -5.12 5.71 3.83
N ALA A 107 -4.52 6.67 4.55
CA ALA A 107 -3.07 6.77 4.71
C ALA A 107 -2.46 5.78 5.72
N ALA A 108 -3.27 5.04 6.48
CA ALA A 108 -2.80 4.02 7.42
C ALA A 108 -2.91 2.62 6.79
N LYS A 109 -1.96 1.73 7.10
CA LYS A 109 -2.01 0.33 6.66
C LYS A 109 -2.94 -0.49 7.57
N CYS A 110 -4.23 -0.18 7.53
CA CYS A 110 -5.28 -0.76 8.36
C CYS A 110 -6.00 -1.90 7.65
N GLY A 111 -6.25 -3.02 8.36
CA GLY A 111 -7.00 -4.17 7.82
C GLY A 111 -8.40 -3.82 7.30
N GLY A 112 -9.09 -2.87 7.93
CA GLY A 112 -10.42 -2.42 7.52
C GLY A 112 -10.47 -1.86 6.09
N ASN A 113 -9.40 -1.19 5.65
CA ASN A 113 -9.31 -0.66 4.29
C ASN A 113 -9.35 -1.77 3.23
N TYR A 114 -8.72 -2.92 3.52
CA TYR A 114 -8.67 -4.07 2.62
C TYR A 114 -9.98 -4.87 2.65
N ALA A 115 -10.61 -5.01 3.82
CA ALA A 115 -11.91 -5.66 3.92
C ALA A 115 -12.98 -4.92 3.10
N ALA A 116 -12.97 -3.57 3.15
CA ALA A 116 -13.89 -2.73 2.40
C ALA A 116 -13.69 -2.80 0.88
N SER A 117 -12.49 -3.16 0.40
CA SER A 117 -12.18 -3.18 -1.03
C SER A 117 -12.62 -4.45 -1.76
N LEU A 118 -12.99 -5.51 -1.04
CA LEU A 118 -13.25 -6.84 -1.63
C LEU A 118 -14.44 -6.84 -2.61
N LEU A 119 -15.50 -6.06 -2.35
CA LEU A 119 -16.65 -5.99 -3.26
C LEU A 119 -16.29 -5.31 -4.59
N ALA A 120 -15.50 -4.24 -4.57
CA ALA A 120 -15.05 -3.59 -5.79
C ALA A 120 -14.12 -4.48 -6.61
N ALA A 121 -13.26 -5.27 -5.95
CA ALA A 121 -12.42 -6.25 -6.63
C ALA A 121 -13.24 -7.34 -7.33
N ARG A 122 -14.36 -7.75 -6.72
CA ARG A 122 -15.32 -8.67 -7.38
C ARG A 122 -16.02 -8.03 -8.57
N GLU A 123 -16.46 -6.78 -8.43
CA GLU A 123 -17.06 -6.02 -9.53
C GLU A 123 -16.08 -5.88 -10.71
N ALA A 124 -14.82 -5.57 -10.45
CA ALA A 124 -13.78 -5.53 -11.48
C ALA A 124 -13.66 -6.86 -12.22
N ALA A 125 -13.64 -7.98 -11.48
CA ALA A 125 -13.58 -9.31 -12.07
C ALA A 125 -14.81 -9.64 -12.93
N GLU A 126 -16.00 -9.23 -12.50
CA GLU A 126 -17.25 -9.36 -13.27
C GLU A 126 -17.21 -8.58 -14.59
N HIS A 127 -16.42 -7.51 -14.67
CA HIS A 127 -16.14 -6.73 -15.87
C HIS A 127 -14.87 -7.17 -16.62
N GLY A 128 -14.29 -8.33 -16.28
CA GLY A 128 -13.10 -8.86 -16.95
C GLY A 128 -11.80 -8.12 -16.63
N CYS A 129 -11.78 -7.34 -15.54
CA CYS A 129 -10.62 -6.60 -15.07
C CYS A 129 -9.93 -7.31 -13.89
N GLN A 130 -8.59 -7.24 -13.81
CA GLN A 130 -7.86 -7.88 -12.70
C GLN A 130 -7.74 -6.99 -11.47
N GLN A 131 -7.80 -5.66 -11.62
CA GLN A 131 -7.65 -4.71 -10.52
C GLN A 131 -8.64 -3.55 -10.65
N VAL A 132 -8.79 -2.80 -9.57
CA VAL A 132 -9.60 -1.57 -9.52
C VAL A 132 -8.66 -0.38 -9.63
N ILE A 133 -8.99 0.62 -10.44
CA ILE A 133 -8.41 1.95 -10.30
C ILE A 133 -9.32 2.77 -9.37
N TRP A 134 -8.76 3.25 -8.28
CA TRP A 134 -9.51 3.99 -7.27
C TRP A 134 -9.57 5.46 -7.62
N LEU A 135 -10.78 6.00 -7.56
CA LEU A 135 -11.05 7.43 -7.66
C LEU A 135 -11.35 7.99 -6.27
N ASP A 136 -11.11 9.28 -6.10
CA ASP A 136 -11.36 10.01 -4.86
C ASP A 136 -12.83 9.89 -4.43
N GLY A 137 -13.05 9.83 -3.12
CA GLY A 137 -14.39 9.63 -2.58
C GLY A 137 -15.37 10.80 -2.71
N ALA A 138 -14.92 11.99 -3.09
CA ALA A 138 -15.74 13.20 -3.08
C ALA A 138 -16.32 13.51 -4.47
N GLU A 139 -15.47 13.50 -5.49
CA GLU A 139 -15.81 13.88 -6.86
C GLU A 139 -15.87 12.68 -7.81
N HIS A 140 -15.33 11.51 -7.41
CA HIS A 140 -15.19 10.31 -8.26
C HIS A 140 -14.52 10.65 -9.60
N ARG A 141 -13.52 11.53 -9.55
CA ARG A 141 -12.84 12.09 -10.73
C ARG A 141 -11.34 11.90 -10.67
N TRP A 142 -10.76 11.93 -9.49
CA TRP A 142 -9.33 12.04 -9.30
C TRP A 142 -8.75 10.68 -8.95
N VAL A 143 -7.78 10.22 -9.73
CA VAL A 143 -7.11 8.93 -9.51
C VAL A 143 -6.31 8.97 -8.21
N GLU A 144 -6.41 7.91 -7.41
CA GLU A 144 -5.68 7.74 -6.14
C GLU A 144 -4.69 6.56 -6.19
N GLU A 145 -5.20 5.34 -6.40
CA GLU A 145 -4.42 4.10 -6.31
C GLU A 145 -4.92 3.03 -7.31
N CYS A 146 -4.16 1.96 -7.49
CA CYS A 146 -4.54 0.78 -8.28
C CYS A 146 -4.55 -0.47 -7.38
N GLY A 147 -5.74 -0.96 -7.03
CA GLY A 147 -5.89 -2.12 -6.16
C GLY A 147 -5.34 -1.85 -4.76
N THR A 148 -4.16 -2.39 -4.46
CA THR A 148 -3.43 -2.16 -3.20
C THR A 148 -2.05 -1.53 -3.41
N MET A 149 -1.87 -0.91 -4.58
CA MET A 149 -0.62 -0.34 -5.06
C MET A 149 -0.80 1.14 -5.38
N ASN A 150 0.24 1.95 -5.17
CA ASN A 150 0.29 3.28 -5.76
C ASN A 150 0.34 3.18 -7.29
N ILE A 151 -0.14 4.22 -7.98
CA ILE A 151 -0.12 4.32 -9.44
C ILE A 151 0.81 5.45 -9.87
N LEU A 152 1.57 5.21 -10.94
CA LEU A 152 2.45 6.18 -11.57
C LEU A 152 2.24 6.12 -13.08
N PHE A 153 2.42 7.25 -13.73
CA PHE A 153 2.27 7.38 -15.16
C PHE A 153 3.51 8.03 -15.76
N VAL A 154 3.92 7.57 -16.94
CA VAL A 154 5.02 8.19 -17.69
C VAL A 154 4.41 8.95 -18.87
N THR A 155 4.58 10.26 -18.89
CA THR A 155 4.04 11.11 -19.96
C THR A 155 4.99 11.14 -21.15
N ALA A 156 4.48 11.49 -22.33
CA ALA A 156 5.29 11.69 -23.53
C ALA A 156 6.34 12.82 -23.37
N ALA A 157 6.12 13.74 -22.42
CA ALA A 157 7.04 14.83 -22.09
C ALA A 157 8.20 14.40 -21.16
N GLY A 158 8.28 13.11 -20.79
CA GLY A 158 9.30 12.61 -19.88
C GLY A 158 9.03 12.92 -18.41
N GLU A 159 7.77 13.06 -18.01
CA GLU A 159 7.38 13.20 -16.61
C GLU A 159 6.97 11.87 -16.03
N LEU A 160 7.32 11.64 -14.76
CA LEU A 160 6.78 10.56 -13.95
C LEU A 160 5.73 11.16 -13.00
N VAL A 161 4.47 11.09 -13.39
CA VAL A 161 3.33 11.67 -12.68
C VAL A 161 2.75 10.64 -11.72
N THR A 162 2.43 11.04 -10.49
CA THR A 162 1.68 10.21 -9.53
C THR A 162 0.74 11.08 -8.69
N PRO A 163 -0.41 10.56 -8.24
CA PRO A 163 -1.27 11.26 -7.29
C PRO A 163 -0.49 11.81 -6.08
N GLU A 164 -0.73 13.06 -5.72
CA GLU A 164 -0.17 13.69 -4.52
C GLU A 164 -0.77 13.11 -3.24
N LEU A 165 -0.04 13.16 -2.12
CA LEU A 165 -0.52 12.60 -0.85
C LEU A 165 -1.57 13.52 -0.20
N THR A 166 -2.84 13.16 -0.35
CA THR A 166 -4.00 13.91 0.17
C THR A 166 -4.53 13.40 1.53
N GLY A 167 -3.89 12.37 2.10
CA GLY A 167 -4.37 11.65 3.29
C GLY A 167 -5.31 10.48 2.99
N THR A 168 -5.75 10.34 1.74
CA THR A 168 -6.52 9.19 1.22
C THR A 168 -5.67 8.26 0.36
N ILE A 169 -4.36 8.47 0.27
CA ILE A 169 -3.41 7.61 -0.45
C ILE A 169 -2.41 7.05 0.56
N LEU A 170 -2.11 5.75 0.47
CA LEU A 170 -1.07 5.15 1.28
C LEU A 170 0.31 5.62 0.80
N ASP A 171 1.12 6.18 1.69
CA ASP A 171 2.49 6.56 1.36
C ASP A 171 3.38 5.31 1.21
N GLY A 172 3.54 4.87 -0.04
CA GLY A 172 4.26 3.66 -0.38
C GLY A 172 5.76 3.86 -0.40
N VAL A 173 6.50 2.98 0.29
CA VAL A 173 7.98 2.95 0.24
C VAL A 173 8.48 2.77 -1.20
N THR A 174 7.81 1.95 -2.01
CA THR A 174 8.13 1.76 -3.43
C THR A 174 7.86 3.02 -4.25
N ARG A 175 6.73 3.71 -4.00
CA ARG A 175 6.41 5.01 -4.64
C ARG A 175 7.50 6.04 -4.37
N ASP A 176 7.87 6.23 -3.11
CA ASP A 176 8.96 7.14 -2.71
C ASP A 176 10.29 6.78 -3.37
N SER A 177 10.62 5.49 -3.42
CA SER A 177 11.86 5.00 -4.04
C SER A 177 11.88 5.27 -5.55
N ILE A 178 10.78 4.99 -6.27
CA ILE A 178 10.70 5.23 -7.72
C ILE A 178 10.77 6.74 -8.02
N LEU A 179 10.08 7.59 -7.25
CA LEU A 179 10.17 9.04 -7.42
C LEU A 179 11.59 9.56 -7.20
N THR A 180 12.30 9.00 -6.22
CA THR A 180 13.70 9.35 -5.94
C THR A 180 14.63 8.97 -7.09
N LEU A 181 14.41 7.81 -7.71
CA LEU A 181 15.24 7.30 -8.81
C LEU A 181 14.87 7.92 -10.17
N ALA A 182 13.68 8.50 -10.32
CA ALA A 182 13.18 9.01 -11.59
C ALA A 182 14.17 9.93 -12.34
N PRO A 183 14.84 10.91 -11.70
CA PRO A 183 15.82 11.77 -12.37
C PRO A 183 17.00 11.01 -12.97
N ASP A 184 17.47 9.94 -12.31
CA ASP A 184 18.58 9.10 -12.79
C ASP A 184 18.19 8.35 -14.08
N HIS A 185 16.89 8.21 -14.34
CA HIS A 185 16.31 7.63 -15.54
C HIS A 185 15.81 8.67 -16.55
N GLY A 186 16.18 9.95 -16.38
CA GLY A 186 15.78 11.03 -17.29
C GLY A 186 14.31 11.42 -17.19
N LEU A 187 13.62 11.03 -16.11
CA LEU A 187 12.23 11.37 -15.85
C LEU A 187 12.11 12.46 -14.80
N ARG A 188 11.18 13.40 -14.99
CA ARG A 188 10.86 14.43 -13.99
C ARG A 188 9.76 13.95 -13.05
N PRO A 189 10.01 13.73 -11.74
CA PRO A 189 8.95 13.35 -10.82
C PRO A 189 7.98 14.51 -10.59
N VAL A 190 6.68 14.26 -10.75
CA VAL A 190 5.59 15.23 -10.55
C VAL A 190 4.52 14.59 -9.67
N GLN A 191 4.23 15.23 -8.53
CA GLN A 191 3.15 14.83 -7.63
C GLN A 191 2.01 15.83 -7.77
N ARG A 192 0.87 15.39 -8.31
CA ARG A 192 -0.33 16.23 -8.51
C ARG A 192 -1.57 15.35 -8.62
N ARG A 193 -2.77 15.92 -8.49
CA ARG A 193 -4.01 15.23 -8.88
C ARG A 193 -3.98 14.89 -10.38
N VAL A 194 -4.51 13.72 -10.72
CA VAL A 194 -4.68 13.23 -12.10
C VAL A 194 -6.16 12.92 -12.29
N ALA A 195 -6.81 13.55 -13.27
CA ALA A 195 -8.21 13.27 -13.55
C ALA A 195 -8.33 11.96 -14.34
N ILE A 196 -9.41 11.20 -14.13
CA ILE A 196 -9.64 9.95 -14.85
C ILE A 196 -9.76 10.19 -16.37
N ASP A 197 -10.36 11.31 -16.79
CA ASP A 197 -10.44 11.70 -18.20
C ASP A 197 -9.05 11.91 -18.82
N GLU A 198 -8.11 12.49 -18.05
CA GLU A 198 -6.71 12.68 -18.48
C GLU A 198 -6.02 11.33 -18.74
N VAL A 199 -6.36 10.30 -17.95
CA VAL A 199 -5.86 8.94 -18.17
C VAL A 199 -6.41 8.34 -19.46
N PHE A 200 -7.69 8.56 -19.77
CA PHE A 200 -8.31 8.09 -21.00
C PHE A 200 -7.80 8.82 -22.24
N ASP A 201 -7.50 10.10 -22.14
CA ASP A 201 -6.97 10.93 -23.23
C ASP A 201 -5.47 10.68 -23.52
N GLY A 202 -4.78 9.98 -22.61
CA GLY A 202 -3.34 9.75 -22.66
C GLY A 202 -2.60 10.83 -21.88
N VAL A 203 -2.15 10.46 -20.68
CA VAL A 203 -1.45 11.35 -19.75
C VAL A 203 -0.11 11.87 -20.29
#